data_AF-A0A7M5V8L1-F1
#
_entry.id   AF-A0A7M5V8L1-F1
#
_cell.length_a   1.000
_cell.length_b   1.000
_cell.length_c   1.000
_cell.angle_alpha   90.00
_cell.angle_beta   90.00
_cell.angle_gamma   90.00
#
_symmetry.space_group_name_H-M   'P 1'
#
loop_
_entity.id
_entity.type
_entity.pdbx_description
1 polymer ?
#
loop_
_entity_poly.entity_id
_entity_poly.type
_entity_poly.pdbx_seq_one_letter_code
_entity_poly.pdbx_strand_id
1 'polypeptide(L)'
;MRKSKENDASARGPVINGVRRPPRPLHQSNTKELPILSEKKESIDQSNKSSKTPREKYTRSSSYEKHQQNQEIRASYDPSGRALQTDVVPQYNPIAMLEDGQAVRSVCFHPSGQLHAIGANSKIFRICKTTTVSRPESASRNGGVSTMQVVFSRNKYHRGSIYCMSWDPEGRFIATGSNDKTIKLIQFDPNNYTQIGDDTEFNIHSGTVRELAFVPNRNGYLISGGAGSGSVNITDVNAQKVVGTFDGHSGNILTVYVGEAGDLVATGGSDNTLRLWDLRSQRCIDVIVVGESSPASVALSGQNSYVASGQEDGSILLYDITAGRTLHTMRLHKNDCRSVRFSPDSNYLMTASYDASISLMHIRADLEWNPPRHYSVAQHVDKVIQCRWHPHENLLLSSSADRTSILWKGSDL
;
A
#
# COMPACT_ATOMS: atom_id res chain seq x y z
N MET A 1 14.55 52.28 49.54
CA MET A 1 13.85 53.55 49.23
C MET A 1 14.63 54.30 48.15
N ARG A 2 13.93 55.05 47.26
CA ARG A 2 14.39 56.18 46.39
C ARG A 2 15.75 56.02 45.65
N LYS A 3 15.76 55.88 44.31
CA LYS A 3 15.60 56.93 43.26
C LYS A 3 16.68 58.03 43.25
N SER A 4 17.47 58.09 42.17
CA SER A 4 17.72 59.23 41.25
C SER A 4 19.02 58.96 40.44
N LYS A 5 19.11 59.06 39.10
CA LYS A 5 18.90 60.22 38.18
C LYS A 5 19.96 61.31 38.38
N GLU A 6 20.58 61.95 37.38
CA GLU A 6 20.53 61.86 35.89
C GLU A 6 21.58 62.83 35.26
N ASN A 7 21.77 62.80 33.93
CA ASN A 7 22.19 63.95 33.06
C ASN A 7 23.62 64.55 33.25
N ASP A 8 24.26 65.35 32.38
CA ASP A 8 24.15 65.77 30.95
C ASP A 8 25.49 66.51 30.61
N ALA A 9 25.96 66.83 29.38
CA ALA A 9 25.77 66.33 28.00
C ALA A 9 26.75 67.11 27.05
N SER A 10 26.49 67.09 25.71
CA SER A 10 27.09 67.94 24.65
C SER A 10 28.49 67.49 24.09
N ALA A 11 28.80 67.59 22.78
CA ALA A 11 28.02 68.09 21.63
C ALA A 11 28.50 67.56 20.24
N ARG A 12 27.60 67.68 19.24
CA ARG A 12 27.83 67.79 17.76
C ARG A 12 28.18 66.54 16.91
N GLY A 13 27.23 66.16 16.03
CA GLY A 13 27.49 65.49 14.74
C GLY A 13 27.75 66.51 13.60
N PRO A 14 28.00 66.08 12.34
CA PRO A 14 26.96 65.67 11.36
C PRO A 14 27.21 64.27 10.72
N VAL A 15 26.24 63.41 10.34
CA VAL A 15 25.13 63.45 9.34
C VAL A 15 25.54 62.95 7.92
N ILE A 16 25.34 61.66 7.57
CA ILE A 16 24.24 60.95 6.85
C ILE A 16 24.66 60.48 5.41
N ASN A 17 24.13 59.31 4.98
CA ASN A 17 24.13 58.67 3.63
C ASN A 17 25.33 57.76 3.25
N GLY A 18 25.14 56.61 2.58
CA GLY A 18 23.90 55.93 2.16
C GLY A 18 24.18 54.68 1.31
N VAL A 19 23.36 53.63 1.48
CA VAL A 19 23.55 52.27 0.91
C VAL A 19 23.47 52.23 -0.63
N ARG A 20 24.42 51.56 -1.32
CA ARG A 20 24.24 51.10 -2.72
C ARG A 20 24.82 49.70 -3.03
N ARG A 21 24.21 49.11 -4.06
CA ARG A 21 24.20 47.70 -4.54
C ARG A 21 25.46 47.25 -5.31
N PRO A 22 25.65 45.93 -5.56
CA PRO A 22 26.80 45.40 -6.31
C PRO A 22 26.75 45.69 -7.83
N PRO A 23 27.88 45.56 -8.56
CA PRO A 23 27.93 45.71 -10.01
C PRO A 23 27.35 44.49 -10.76
N ARG A 24 26.81 44.74 -11.96
CA ARG A 24 26.36 43.71 -12.94
C ARG A 24 27.44 43.44 -14.00
N PRO A 25 27.34 42.33 -14.77
CA PRO A 25 28.39 41.87 -15.69
C PRO A 25 28.34 42.55 -17.07
N LEU A 26 29.42 42.36 -17.85
CA LEU A 26 29.47 42.63 -19.28
C LEU A 26 29.80 41.34 -20.07
N HIS A 27 29.14 41.21 -21.22
CA HIS A 27 29.29 40.11 -22.18
C HIS A 27 30.41 40.39 -23.19
N GLN A 28 31.06 39.31 -23.66
CA GLN A 28 31.35 38.94 -25.07
C GLN A 28 32.50 37.92 -25.09
N SER A 29 32.64 36.98 -26.02
CA SER A 29 31.69 36.26 -26.89
C SER A 29 32.50 35.20 -27.65
N ASN A 30 32.07 33.93 -27.66
CA ASN A 30 32.33 32.98 -28.76
C ASN A 30 31.65 31.64 -28.47
N THR A 31 30.48 31.44 -29.08
CA THR A 31 29.79 30.16 -29.16
C THR A 31 30.29 29.36 -30.36
N LYS A 32 30.57 28.06 -30.16
CA LYS A 32 30.50 27.07 -31.25
C LYS A 32 29.22 26.28 -31.05
N GLU A 33 28.30 26.39 -32.00
CA GLU A 33 27.02 25.69 -31.98
C GLU A 33 27.17 24.26 -32.51
N LEU A 34 26.45 23.33 -31.90
CA LEU A 34 26.05 22.06 -32.50
C LEU A 34 24.53 21.89 -32.24
N PRO A 35 23.79 21.29 -33.18
CA PRO A 35 22.40 21.69 -33.40
C PRO A 35 21.39 21.01 -32.47
N ILE A 36 20.44 21.81 -31.99
CA ILE A 36 19.19 21.32 -31.39
C ILE A 36 18.20 21.08 -32.52
N LEU A 37 17.73 19.83 -32.68
CA LEU A 37 16.65 19.51 -33.61
C LEU A 37 15.33 20.12 -33.13
N SER A 38 14.87 21.14 -33.85
CA SER A 38 13.53 21.68 -33.73
C SER A 38 12.56 20.89 -34.62
N GLU A 39 11.59 20.19 -34.04
CA GLU A 39 10.41 19.72 -34.79
C GLU A 39 9.17 20.55 -34.47
N LYS A 40 8.34 20.68 -35.51
CA LYS A 40 7.35 21.75 -35.65
C LYS A 40 6.12 21.52 -34.78
N LYS A 41 5.51 22.63 -34.35
CA LYS A 41 4.05 22.70 -34.22
C LYS A 41 3.46 22.80 -35.62
N GLU A 42 2.80 21.76 -36.10
CA GLU A 42 1.84 21.88 -37.21
C GLU A 42 0.42 21.68 -36.66
N SER A 43 -0.42 22.66 -36.92
CA SER A 43 -1.86 22.63 -36.64
C SER A 43 -2.57 21.92 -37.78
N ILE A 44 -3.30 20.84 -37.47
CA ILE A 44 -4.32 20.29 -38.37
C ILE A 44 -5.64 20.29 -37.60
N ASP A 45 -6.59 21.04 -38.12
CA ASP A 45 -7.98 21.06 -37.68
C ASP A 45 -8.87 20.60 -38.86
N GLN A 46 -10.12 20.26 -38.54
CA GLN A 46 -11.23 19.90 -39.43
C GLN A 46 -11.34 18.47 -39.98
N SER A 47 -12.25 17.73 -39.34
CA SER A 47 -13.20 16.77 -39.96
C SER A 47 -12.63 15.43 -40.49
N ASN A 48 -13.29 14.28 -40.31
CA ASN A 48 -14.73 14.09 -40.47
C ASN A 48 -15.22 12.72 -39.92
N LYS A 49 -16.56 12.59 -39.82
CA LYS A 49 -17.36 11.35 -39.71
C LYS A 49 -17.31 10.51 -38.42
N SER A 50 -18.43 10.56 -37.72
CA SER A 50 -18.86 9.59 -36.71
C SER A 50 -19.06 8.18 -37.28
N SER A 51 -18.45 7.17 -36.67
CA SER A 51 -18.93 5.79 -36.70
C SER A 51 -19.51 5.43 -35.34
N LYS A 52 -20.84 5.43 -35.21
CA LYS A 52 -21.52 4.90 -34.02
C LYS A 52 -21.37 3.37 -34.02
N THR A 53 -20.50 2.82 -33.18
CA THR A 53 -20.57 1.39 -32.83
C THR A 53 -21.69 1.18 -31.80
N PRO A 54 -22.46 0.07 -31.87
CA PRO A 54 -23.53 -0.18 -30.91
C PRO A 54 -22.99 -0.38 -29.48
N ARG A 55 -23.76 0.06 -28.48
CA ARG A 55 -23.56 -0.35 -27.08
C ARG A 55 -23.94 -1.82 -26.93
N GLU A 56 -22.98 -2.73 -27.11
CA GLU A 56 -23.13 -4.10 -26.67
C GLU A 56 -23.15 -4.15 -25.13
N LYS A 57 -24.20 -4.76 -24.57
CA LYS A 57 -24.27 -5.05 -23.12
C LYS A 57 -23.38 -6.26 -22.82
N TYR A 58 -22.10 -6.01 -22.56
CA TYR A 58 -21.18 -7.05 -22.11
C TYR A 58 -21.59 -7.62 -20.75
N THR A 59 -22.05 -8.87 -20.73
CA THR A 59 -22.26 -9.67 -19.52
C THR A 59 -20.90 -10.15 -18.97
N ARG A 60 -20.27 -9.28 -18.17
CA ARG A 60 -18.91 -9.43 -17.60
C ARG A 60 -18.64 -10.68 -16.76
N SER A 61 -19.63 -11.50 -16.40
CA SER A 61 -19.38 -12.76 -15.67
C SER A 61 -18.54 -13.73 -16.49
N SER A 62 -18.77 -13.81 -17.82
CA SER A 62 -18.10 -14.79 -18.69
C SER A 62 -16.60 -14.52 -18.94
N SER A 63 -16.09 -13.30 -18.68
CA SER A 63 -14.68 -12.97 -18.94
C SER A 63 -13.72 -13.53 -17.89
N TYR A 64 -14.15 -13.68 -16.63
CA TYR A 64 -13.31 -14.27 -15.58
C TYR A 64 -13.10 -15.77 -15.82
N GLU A 65 -14.17 -16.50 -16.16
CA GLU A 65 -14.14 -17.93 -16.45
C GLU A 65 -13.25 -18.26 -17.68
N LYS A 66 -13.31 -17.43 -18.73
CA LYS A 66 -12.54 -17.65 -19.97
C LYS A 66 -11.05 -17.31 -19.90
N HIS A 67 -10.55 -16.73 -18.80
CA HIS A 67 -9.11 -16.43 -18.64
C HIS A 67 -8.37 -17.39 -17.70
N GLN A 68 -9.08 -18.20 -16.90
CA GLN A 68 -8.46 -19.25 -16.08
C GLN A 68 -8.03 -20.50 -16.90
N GLN A 69 -8.49 -20.64 -18.16
CA GLN A 69 -8.52 -21.94 -18.85
C GLN A 69 -7.24 -22.36 -19.61
N ASN A 70 -6.08 -21.72 -19.34
CA ASN A 70 -4.79 -22.10 -19.93
C ASN A 70 -3.64 -21.95 -18.90
N GLN A 71 -3.45 -22.98 -18.07
CA GLN A 71 -2.19 -23.20 -17.36
C GLN A 71 -1.78 -24.67 -17.52
N GLU A 72 -0.63 -24.90 -18.15
CA GLU A 72 -0.07 -26.23 -18.41
C GLU A 72 0.40 -26.88 -17.09
N ILE A 73 0.08 -28.17 -16.90
CA ILE A 73 0.67 -28.97 -15.82
C ILE A 73 2.15 -29.18 -16.15
N ARG A 74 3.02 -28.36 -15.57
CA ARG A 74 4.48 -28.52 -15.69
C ARG A 74 4.95 -29.58 -14.71
N ALA A 75 5.35 -30.73 -15.24
CA ALA A 75 6.08 -31.73 -14.45
C ALA A 75 7.36 -31.08 -13.90
N SER A 76 7.50 -31.11 -12.59
CA SER A 76 8.59 -30.45 -11.89
C SER A 76 9.52 -31.49 -11.25
N TYR A 77 10.82 -31.24 -11.29
CA TYR A 77 11.85 -32.18 -10.86
C TYR A 77 12.75 -31.50 -9.84
N ASP A 78 12.98 -32.14 -8.69
CA ASP A 78 13.87 -31.63 -7.65
C ASP A 78 15.33 -31.48 -8.15
N PRO A 79 16.21 -30.76 -7.41
CA PRO A 79 17.63 -30.65 -7.76
C PRO A 79 18.40 -31.98 -7.80
N SER A 80 17.79 -33.09 -7.34
CA SER A 80 18.33 -34.45 -7.41
C SER A 80 17.76 -35.28 -8.57
N GLY A 81 16.88 -34.69 -9.40
CA GLY A 81 16.26 -35.33 -10.56
C GLY A 81 15.00 -36.16 -10.26
N ARG A 82 14.46 -36.11 -9.04
CA ARG A 82 13.20 -36.79 -8.70
C ARG A 82 12.00 -36.01 -9.25
N ALA A 83 11.16 -36.68 -10.00
CA ALA A 83 9.83 -36.17 -10.35
C ALA A 83 9.03 -35.94 -9.06
N LEU A 84 8.63 -34.70 -8.82
CA LEU A 84 7.77 -34.36 -7.69
C LEU A 84 6.34 -34.80 -8.00
N GLN A 85 5.61 -35.15 -6.94
CA GLN A 85 4.17 -35.36 -6.99
C GLN A 85 3.54 -34.13 -7.63
N THR A 86 2.65 -34.30 -8.62
CA THR A 86 2.12 -33.21 -9.46
C THR A 86 1.74 -32.00 -8.61
N ASP A 87 2.50 -30.91 -8.74
CA ASP A 87 2.32 -29.71 -7.91
C ASP A 87 0.88 -29.21 -8.09
N VAL A 88 0.03 -29.40 -7.07
CA VAL A 88 -1.31 -28.85 -7.06
C VAL A 88 -1.17 -27.35 -6.84
N VAL A 89 -1.13 -26.62 -7.96
CA VAL A 89 -1.01 -25.17 -7.96
C VAL A 89 -2.21 -24.60 -7.19
N PRO A 90 -2.00 -23.86 -6.08
CA PRO A 90 -3.11 -23.29 -5.33
C PRO A 90 -3.85 -22.28 -6.20
N GLN A 91 -5.15 -22.48 -6.41
CA GLN A 91 -5.98 -21.58 -7.22
C GLN A 91 -6.96 -20.81 -6.34
N TYR A 92 -7.19 -19.54 -6.65
CA TYR A 92 -8.12 -18.69 -5.92
C TYR A 92 -9.26 -18.26 -6.84
N ASN A 93 -10.47 -18.70 -6.50
CA ASN A 93 -11.67 -18.49 -7.31
C ASN A 93 -12.50 -17.34 -6.74
N PRO A 94 -13.00 -16.42 -7.59
CA PRO A 94 -13.77 -15.27 -7.13
C PRO A 94 -15.14 -15.71 -6.59
N ILE A 95 -15.42 -15.41 -5.32
CA ILE A 95 -16.71 -15.76 -4.67
C ILE A 95 -17.62 -14.55 -4.47
N ALA A 96 -17.04 -13.35 -4.26
CA ALA A 96 -17.79 -12.10 -4.19
C ALA A 96 -17.00 -10.94 -4.81
N MET A 97 -17.70 -9.95 -5.36
CA MET A 97 -17.13 -8.76 -5.98
C MET A 97 -17.92 -7.49 -5.63
N LEU A 98 -17.22 -6.36 -5.57
CA LEU A 98 -17.80 -5.01 -5.55
C LEU A 98 -17.16 -4.18 -6.67
N GLU A 99 -17.97 -3.53 -7.50
CA GLU A 99 -17.52 -2.53 -8.48
C GLU A 99 -17.82 -1.11 -7.95
N ASP A 100 -16.82 -0.23 -8.03
CA ASP A 100 -16.94 1.20 -7.71
C ASP A 100 -16.92 2.06 -8.99
N GLY A 101 -17.29 3.34 -8.89
CA GLY A 101 -17.18 4.27 -10.01
C GLY A 101 -15.73 4.57 -10.43
N GLN A 102 -14.76 4.38 -9.53
CA GLN A 102 -13.32 4.61 -9.77
C GLN A 102 -12.47 3.49 -9.13
N ALA A 103 -11.16 3.47 -9.43
CA ALA A 103 -10.23 2.46 -8.93
C ALA A 103 -10.37 2.24 -7.41
N VAL A 104 -10.47 0.98 -6.99
CA VAL A 104 -10.45 0.62 -5.57
C VAL A 104 -8.99 0.58 -5.14
N ARG A 105 -8.64 1.30 -4.08
CA ARG A 105 -7.26 1.46 -3.65
C ARG A 105 -6.93 0.56 -2.48
N SER A 106 -7.68 0.70 -1.39
CA SER A 106 -7.35 0.11 -0.11
C SER A 106 -8.38 -0.91 0.34
N VAL A 107 -7.90 -2.03 0.90
CA VAL A 107 -8.72 -3.08 1.50
C VAL A 107 -8.09 -3.58 2.80
N CYS A 108 -8.93 -3.90 3.79
CA CYS A 108 -8.50 -4.60 5.01
C CYS A 108 -9.66 -5.39 5.62
N PHE A 109 -9.36 -6.60 6.12
CA PHE A 109 -10.30 -7.35 6.95
C PHE A 109 -10.38 -6.76 8.35
N HIS A 110 -11.57 -6.82 8.93
CA HIS A 110 -11.77 -6.66 10.38
C HIS A 110 -11.14 -7.87 11.10
N PRO A 111 -10.59 -7.73 12.33
CA PRO A 111 -9.89 -8.82 13.03
C PRO A 111 -10.73 -10.12 13.22
N SER A 112 -12.06 -10.00 13.33
CA SER A 112 -12.95 -11.17 13.39
C SER A 112 -13.13 -11.91 12.05
N GLY A 113 -12.59 -11.39 10.93
CA GLY A 113 -12.79 -11.92 9.57
C GLY A 113 -14.15 -11.61 8.94
N GLN A 114 -15.22 -11.59 9.74
CA GLN A 114 -16.63 -11.44 9.33
C GLN A 114 -16.96 -10.17 8.55
N LEU A 115 -16.11 -9.13 8.62
CA LEU A 115 -16.26 -7.87 7.90
C LEU A 115 -14.96 -7.51 7.17
N HIS A 116 -15.08 -6.72 6.11
CA HIS A 116 -13.94 -6.06 5.47
C HIS A 116 -14.29 -4.65 5.04
N ALA A 117 -13.29 -3.76 5.08
CA ALA A 117 -13.42 -2.37 4.65
C ALA A 117 -12.81 -2.17 3.26
N ILE A 118 -13.40 -1.24 2.51
CA ILE A 118 -13.03 -0.90 1.13
C ILE A 118 -12.95 0.63 0.99
N GLY A 119 -11.82 1.13 0.48
CA GLY A 119 -11.59 2.54 0.17
C GLY A 119 -11.20 2.74 -1.30
N ALA A 120 -11.80 3.74 -1.95
CA ALA A 120 -11.68 3.95 -3.39
C ALA A 120 -11.26 5.38 -3.78
N ASN A 121 -10.82 5.54 -5.03
CA ASN A 121 -10.51 6.85 -5.62
C ASN A 121 -11.72 7.80 -5.65
N SER A 122 -12.94 7.24 -5.72
CA SER A 122 -14.23 7.94 -5.64
C SER A 122 -14.52 8.61 -4.30
N LYS A 123 -13.62 8.49 -3.32
CA LYS A 123 -13.72 9.07 -1.97
C LYS A 123 -14.84 8.45 -1.12
N ILE A 124 -15.31 7.26 -1.52
CA ILE A 124 -16.30 6.47 -0.81
C ILE A 124 -15.56 5.45 0.04
N PHE A 125 -15.92 5.41 1.33
CA PHE A 125 -15.51 4.39 2.28
C PHE A 125 -16.68 3.45 2.53
N ARG A 126 -16.44 2.13 2.53
CA ARG A 126 -17.47 1.11 2.77
C ARG A 126 -16.96 0.05 3.73
N ILE A 127 -17.88 -0.55 4.48
CA ILE A 127 -17.66 -1.81 5.19
C ILE A 127 -18.69 -2.81 4.66
N CYS A 128 -18.22 -4.00 4.35
CA CYS A 128 -18.96 -5.09 3.75
C CYS A 128 -18.88 -6.33 4.64
N LYS A 129 -19.89 -7.20 4.58
CA LYS A 129 -19.82 -8.55 5.15
C LYS A 129 -18.89 -9.42 4.32
N THR A 130 -18.04 -10.19 5.00
CA THR A 130 -17.29 -11.28 4.43
C THR A 130 -18.19 -12.52 4.41
N THR A 131 -18.66 -12.91 3.23
CA THR A 131 -19.47 -14.12 3.07
C THR A 131 -18.57 -15.34 3.12
N THR A 132 -18.37 -15.89 4.32
CA THR A 132 -17.75 -17.21 4.53
C THR A 132 -18.68 -18.28 3.96
N VAL A 133 -18.28 -19.00 2.92
CA VAL A 133 -19.14 -19.99 2.23
C VAL A 133 -19.19 -21.30 3.02
N SER A 134 -19.86 -21.24 4.17
CA SER A 134 -20.12 -22.40 5.06
C SER A 134 -21.57 -22.89 4.99
N ARG A 135 -22.44 -22.21 4.24
CA ARG A 135 -23.79 -22.69 3.88
C ARG A 135 -24.12 -22.40 2.41
N PRO A 136 -24.50 -23.42 1.61
CA PRO A 136 -25.04 -23.23 0.27
C PRO A 136 -26.53 -22.86 0.31
N GLU A 137 -26.88 -21.81 1.06
CA GLU A 137 -28.26 -21.29 1.08
C GLU A 137 -28.46 -20.29 -0.07
N SER A 138 -28.99 -20.81 -1.19
CA SER A 138 -29.50 -20.06 -2.35
C SER A 138 -28.51 -19.29 -3.25
N ALA A 139 -27.20 -19.54 -3.13
CA ALA A 139 -26.26 -19.14 -4.18
C ALA A 139 -26.53 -19.94 -5.48
N SER A 140 -26.89 -19.21 -6.54
CA SER A 140 -27.12 -19.62 -7.94
C SER A 140 -26.57 -21.00 -8.35
N ARG A 141 -27.41 -21.84 -8.97
CA ARG A 141 -27.05 -23.11 -9.63
C ARG A 141 -26.02 -22.97 -10.79
N ASN A 142 -25.57 -21.75 -11.10
CA ASN A 142 -24.69 -21.44 -12.23
C ASN A 142 -23.29 -20.92 -11.81
N GLY A 143 -22.83 -21.13 -10.56
CA GLY A 143 -21.43 -20.86 -10.16
C GLY A 143 -20.95 -19.40 -10.20
N GLY A 144 -21.85 -18.44 -10.42
CA GLY A 144 -21.50 -17.04 -10.63
C GLY A 144 -21.05 -16.28 -9.37
N VAL A 145 -20.09 -15.37 -9.56
CA VAL A 145 -19.57 -14.47 -8.52
C VAL A 145 -20.69 -13.61 -7.91
N SER A 146 -20.79 -13.61 -6.58
CA SER A 146 -21.81 -12.84 -5.85
C SER A 146 -21.44 -11.35 -5.71
N THR A 147 -22.42 -10.49 -5.38
CA THR A 147 -22.13 -9.08 -5.02
C THR A 147 -21.86 -8.97 -3.52
N MET A 148 -20.79 -8.27 -3.13
CA MET A 148 -20.48 -8.04 -1.71
C MET A 148 -21.60 -7.26 -1.00
N GLN A 149 -22.03 -7.73 0.17
CA GLN A 149 -23.07 -7.06 0.96
C GLN A 149 -22.46 -5.87 1.73
N VAL A 150 -22.64 -4.66 1.21
CA VAL A 150 -22.30 -3.41 1.91
C VAL A 150 -23.25 -3.23 3.11
N VAL A 151 -22.68 -3.07 4.32
CA VAL A 151 -23.44 -2.81 5.56
C VAL A 151 -23.27 -1.38 6.07
N PHE A 152 -22.16 -0.72 5.73
CA PHE A 152 -21.90 0.68 6.07
C PHE A 152 -21.25 1.39 4.88
N SER A 153 -21.58 2.67 4.65
CA SER A 153 -21.03 3.46 3.55
C SER A 153 -21.01 4.96 3.87
N ARG A 154 -19.87 5.62 3.61
CA ARG A 154 -19.67 7.06 3.75
C ARG A 154 -19.24 7.63 2.39
N ASN A 155 -20.13 8.39 1.76
CA ASN A 155 -19.84 9.12 0.51
C ASN A 155 -19.08 10.42 0.82
N LYS A 156 -18.09 10.77 -0.02
CA LYS A 156 -17.23 11.96 0.17
C LYS A 156 -16.55 12.00 1.56
N TYR A 157 -16.19 10.83 2.07
CA TYR A 157 -15.64 10.67 3.42
C TYR A 157 -14.30 11.40 3.61
N HIS A 158 -13.43 11.27 2.60
CA HIS A 158 -12.23 12.09 2.44
C HIS A 158 -12.45 13.16 1.35
N ARG A 159 -11.66 14.23 1.39
CA ARG A 159 -11.56 15.21 0.29
C ARG A 159 -10.77 14.62 -0.88
N GLY A 160 -9.97 13.58 -0.63
CA GLY A 160 -9.18 12.84 -1.61
C GLY A 160 -9.56 11.36 -1.72
N SER A 161 -8.79 10.63 -2.53
CA SER A 161 -8.82 9.17 -2.64
C SER A 161 -8.29 8.53 -1.36
N ILE A 162 -8.89 7.42 -0.92
CA ILE A 162 -8.43 6.66 0.24
C ILE A 162 -7.31 5.74 -0.21
N TYR A 163 -6.11 5.84 0.38
CA TYR A 163 -4.92 5.11 -0.06
C TYR A 163 -4.57 3.92 0.83
N CYS A 164 -4.85 4.00 2.13
CA CYS A 164 -4.54 2.97 3.11
C CYS A 164 -5.58 2.97 4.23
N MET A 165 -5.76 1.81 4.88
CA MET A 165 -6.69 1.62 5.99
C MET A 165 -6.17 0.52 6.94
N SER A 166 -6.46 0.64 8.23
CA SER A 166 -6.19 -0.39 9.24
C SER A 166 -7.29 -0.37 10.29
N TRP A 167 -7.77 -1.54 10.66
CA TRP A 167 -8.48 -1.74 11.92
C TRP A 167 -7.49 -1.72 13.10
N ASP A 168 -7.95 -1.36 14.30
CA ASP A 168 -7.23 -1.70 15.54
C ASP A 168 -7.35 -3.21 15.83
N PRO A 169 -6.48 -3.78 16.67
CA PRO A 169 -6.49 -5.24 16.95
C PRO A 169 -7.82 -5.76 17.49
N GLU A 170 -8.57 -4.91 18.21
CA GLU A 170 -9.88 -5.23 18.79
C GLU A 170 -11.05 -5.02 17.81
N GLY A 171 -10.82 -4.44 16.62
CA GLY A 171 -11.85 -4.17 15.62
C GLY A 171 -12.84 -3.03 15.96
N ARG A 172 -12.57 -2.26 17.02
CA ARG A 172 -13.42 -1.15 17.48
C ARG A 172 -13.19 0.13 16.71
N PHE A 173 -12.00 0.31 16.13
CA PHE A 173 -11.59 1.50 15.40
C PHE A 173 -11.08 1.15 14.01
N ILE A 174 -11.35 2.00 13.03
CA ILE A 174 -10.70 1.97 11.72
C ILE A 174 -10.11 3.33 11.37
N ALA A 175 -8.80 3.33 11.09
CA ALA A 175 -8.07 4.47 10.57
C ALA A 175 -7.99 4.39 9.04
N THR A 176 -8.09 5.53 8.37
CA THR A 176 -8.05 5.68 6.91
C THR A 176 -7.16 6.85 6.50
N GLY A 177 -6.17 6.61 5.63
CA GLY A 177 -5.24 7.63 5.13
C GLY A 177 -5.54 8.00 3.68
N SER A 178 -5.38 9.28 3.33
CA SER A 178 -5.75 9.80 2.01
C SER A 178 -4.68 10.70 1.36
N ASN A 179 -4.81 10.93 0.05
CA ASN A 179 -4.05 11.97 -0.65
C ASN A 179 -4.52 13.41 -0.36
N ASP A 180 -5.60 13.59 0.40
CA ASP A 180 -5.91 14.89 1.02
C ASP A 180 -5.03 15.22 2.24
N LYS A 181 -4.04 14.36 2.55
CA LYS A 181 -3.04 14.47 3.62
C LYS A 181 -3.57 14.15 5.03
N THR A 182 -4.86 13.90 5.18
CA THR A 182 -5.47 13.58 6.46
C THR A 182 -5.45 12.07 6.74
N ILE A 183 -5.42 11.75 8.03
CA ILE A 183 -5.89 10.45 8.53
C ILE A 183 -7.24 10.70 9.21
N LYS A 184 -8.26 9.92 8.85
CA LYS A 184 -9.51 9.89 9.60
C LYS A 184 -9.59 8.61 10.43
N LEU A 185 -10.26 8.71 11.57
CA LEU A 185 -10.50 7.63 12.50
C LEU A 185 -11.97 7.66 12.91
N ILE A 186 -12.63 6.51 12.82
CA ILE A 186 -13.97 6.31 13.39
C ILE A 186 -13.94 5.14 14.37
N GLN A 187 -14.77 5.22 15.40
CA GLN A 187 -15.17 4.06 16.18
C GLN A 187 -16.36 3.39 15.49
N PHE A 188 -16.39 2.06 15.46
CA PHE A 188 -17.39 1.28 14.73
C PHE A 188 -17.89 0.11 15.59
N ASP A 189 -19.21 -0.14 15.55
CA ASP A 189 -19.83 -1.30 16.16
C ASP A 189 -20.02 -2.41 15.11
N PRO A 190 -19.22 -3.50 15.15
CA PRO A 190 -19.34 -4.59 14.19
C PRO A 190 -20.61 -5.44 14.37
N ASN A 191 -21.37 -5.28 15.46
CA ASN A 191 -22.63 -6.02 15.69
C ASN A 191 -23.82 -5.30 15.07
N ASN A 192 -23.86 -3.97 15.20
CA ASN A 192 -24.94 -3.12 14.69
C ASN A 192 -24.63 -2.46 13.33
N TYR A 193 -23.39 -2.57 12.85
CA TYR A 193 -22.86 -1.94 11.63
C TYR A 193 -22.93 -0.41 11.62
N THR A 194 -22.84 0.21 12.80
CA THR A 194 -22.96 1.66 13.01
C THR A 194 -21.63 2.30 13.42
N GLN A 195 -21.45 3.56 13.04
CA GLN A 195 -20.41 4.40 13.62
C GLN A 195 -20.81 4.85 15.03
N ILE A 196 -19.86 4.85 15.96
CA ILE A 196 -20.01 5.40 17.32
C ILE A 196 -19.29 6.76 17.36
N GLY A 197 -20.02 7.81 17.74
CA GLY A 197 -19.46 9.16 17.86
C GLY A 197 -19.02 9.81 16.53
N ASP A 198 -18.29 10.91 16.64
CA ASP A 198 -17.82 11.72 15.50
C ASP A 198 -16.49 11.22 14.93
N ASP A 199 -16.22 11.58 13.66
CA ASP A 199 -14.94 11.34 13.00
C ASP A 199 -13.82 12.14 13.71
N THR A 200 -12.73 11.47 14.11
CA THR A 200 -11.49 12.15 14.52
C THR A 200 -10.59 12.33 13.29
N GLU A 201 -10.00 13.52 13.10
CA GLU A 201 -9.15 13.85 11.94
C GLU A 201 -7.76 14.32 12.37
N PHE A 202 -6.73 13.62 11.88
CA PHE A 202 -5.33 13.96 12.12
C PHE A 202 -4.69 14.59 10.89
N ASN A 203 -4.16 15.81 11.08
CA ASN A 203 -3.46 16.59 10.05
C ASN A 203 -1.94 16.53 10.30
N ILE A 204 -1.37 15.32 10.22
CA ILE A 204 0.05 15.05 10.57
C ILE A 204 0.97 15.14 9.34
N HIS A 205 0.50 14.72 8.16
CA HIS A 205 1.33 14.57 6.97
C HIS A 205 1.29 15.81 6.06
N SER A 206 2.42 16.15 5.44
CA SER A 206 2.51 17.28 4.49
C SER A 206 2.16 16.88 3.04
N GLY A 207 2.08 15.57 2.76
CA GLY A 207 1.68 14.98 1.48
C GLY A 207 0.73 13.80 1.67
N THR A 208 0.61 12.92 0.66
CA THR A 208 -0.31 11.76 0.73
C THR A 208 0.10 10.78 1.82
N VAL A 209 -0.86 10.38 2.67
CA VAL A 209 -0.67 9.25 3.59
C VAL A 209 -0.66 7.96 2.74
N ARG A 210 0.44 7.20 2.79
CA ARG A 210 0.70 6.08 1.89
C ARG A 210 0.35 4.73 2.48
N GLU A 211 0.74 4.49 3.73
CA GLU A 211 0.39 3.29 4.49
C GLU A 211 0.27 3.67 5.97
N LEU A 212 -0.62 2.99 6.69
CA LEU A 212 -0.79 3.11 8.14
C LEU A 212 -1.11 1.74 8.73
N ALA A 213 -0.77 1.54 10.01
CA ALA A 213 -0.98 0.29 10.73
C ALA A 213 -1.14 0.59 12.22
N PHE A 214 -2.19 0.02 12.84
CA PHE A 214 -2.27 -0.02 14.30
C PHE A 214 -1.22 -0.97 14.87
N VAL A 215 -0.77 -0.68 16.08
CA VAL A 215 0.22 -1.51 16.79
C VAL A 215 -0.50 -2.63 17.56
N PRO A 216 -0.23 -3.92 17.26
CA PRO A 216 -0.70 -5.04 18.07
C PRO A 216 -0.28 -4.92 19.53
N ASN A 217 -1.10 -5.44 20.46
CA ASN A 217 -0.84 -5.46 21.90
C ASN A 217 -0.62 -4.08 22.58
N ARG A 218 -0.78 -2.97 21.84
CA ARG A 218 -0.65 -1.59 22.34
C ARG A 218 -1.87 -0.77 21.90
N ASN A 219 -2.95 -0.90 22.67
CA ASN A 219 -4.22 -0.24 22.40
C ASN A 219 -4.04 1.27 22.12
N GLY A 220 -4.52 1.74 20.98
CA GLY A 220 -4.55 3.15 20.61
C GLY A 220 -3.29 3.71 19.95
N TYR A 221 -2.26 2.91 19.67
CA TYR A 221 -1.09 3.39 18.93
C TYR A 221 -1.21 3.11 17.43
N LEU A 222 -1.07 4.16 16.61
CA LEU A 222 -1.14 4.13 15.16
C LEU A 222 0.20 4.59 14.56
N ILE A 223 0.81 3.76 13.73
CA ILE A 223 1.97 4.12 12.93
C ILE A 223 1.49 4.58 11.55
N SER A 224 2.03 5.69 11.03
CA SER A 224 1.66 6.21 9.71
C SER A 224 2.83 6.81 8.94
N GLY A 225 2.91 6.50 7.64
CA GLY A 225 3.91 7.00 6.71
C GLY A 225 3.27 7.67 5.50
N GLY A 226 3.93 8.69 4.96
CA GLY A 226 3.45 9.42 3.80
C GLY A 226 4.54 10.11 3.00
N ALA A 227 4.09 10.81 1.95
CA ALA A 227 4.94 11.68 1.15
C ALA A 227 5.22 13.01 1.85
N GLY A 228 6.41 13.56 1.65
CA GLY A 228 6.79 14.92 2.07
C GLY A 228 7.94 14.99 3.07
N SER A 229 7.82 14.41 4.27
CA SER A 229 8.80 14.60 5.36
C SER A 229 9.91 13.54 5.44
N GLY A 230 9.68 12.31 4.94
CA GLY A 230 10.57 11.17 5.22
C GLY A 230 10.47 10.62 6.65
N SER A 231 9.57 11.17 7.47
CA SER A 231 9.30 10.68 8.83
C SER A 231 8.15 9.68 8.85
N VAL A 232 8.25 8.65 9.67
CA VAL A 232 7.10 7.80 10.06
C VAL A 232 6.63 8.22 11.45
N ASN A 233 5.34 8.52 11.60
CA ASN A 233 4.78 9.11 12.81
C ASN A 233 4.11 8.04 13.69
N ILE A 234 4.38 8.11 15.00
CA ILE A 234 3.72 7.32 16.04
C ILE A 234 2.65 8.20 16.69
N THR A 235 1.38 7.82 16.57
CA THR A 235 0.24 8.59 17.07
C THR A 235 -0.48 7.81 18.15
N ASP A 236 -0.68 8.42 19.32
CA ASP A 236 -1.66 7.95 20.32
C ASP A 236 -3.02 8.54 19.92
N VAL A 237 -3.92 7.68 19.42
CA VAL A 237 -5.23 8.12 18.94
C VAL A 237 -6.20 8.43 20.07
N ASN A 238 -5.99 7.88 21.27
CA ASN A 238 -6.82 8.17 22.44
C ASN A 238 -6.50 9.57 23.00
N ALA A 239 -5.21 9.90 23.09
CA ALA A 239 -4.75 11.24 23.47
C ALA A 239 -4.67 12.23 22.29
N GLN A 240 -5.10 11.79 21.10
CA GLN A 240 -5.13 12.53 19.83
C GLN A 240 -3.83 13.29 19.48
N LYS A 241 -2.67 12.67 19.72
CA LYS A 241 -1.36 13.35 19.59
C LYS A 241 -0.29 12.46 18.96
N VAL A 242 0.63 13.08 18.22
CA VAL A 242 1.89 12.44 17.86
C VAL A 242 2.75 12.34 19.13
N VAL A 243 3.28 11.14 19.39
CA VAL A 243 4.07 10.80 20.59
C VAL A 243 5.53 10.48 20.29
N GLY A 244 5.87 10.33 19.01
CA GLY A 244 7.22 10.02 18.55
C GLY A 244 7.28 9.90 17.04
N THR A 245 8.49 9.90 16.51
CA THR A 245 8.79 9.79 15.08
C THR A 245 9.95 8.83 14.84
N PHE A 246 9.90 8.13 13.73
CA PHE A 246 11.04 7.45 13.14
C PHE A 246 11.57 8.35 12.02
N ASP A 247 12.71 8.99 12.27
CA ASP A 247 13.37 9.87 11.33
C ASP A 247 14.63 9.20 10.78
N GLY A 248 14.84 9.30 9.46
CA GLY A 248 16.05 8.77 8.82
C GLY A 248 15.92 8.45 7.34
N HIS A 249 14.71 8.21 6.82
CA HIS A 249 14.51 8.13 5.36
C HIS A 249 14.74 9.51 4.72
N SER A 250 15.40 9.54 3.56
CA SER A 250 15.63 10.77 2.79
C SER A 250 14.59 10.98 1.66
N GLY A 251 13.65 10.05 1.51
CA GLY A 251 12.59 10.06 0.51
C GLY A 251 11.19 9.92 1.11
N ASN A 252 10.16 9.85 0.25
CA ASN A 252 8.78 9.64 0.66
C ASN A 252 8.62 8.26 1.30
N ILE A 253 7.86 8.13 2.38
CA ILE A 253 7.49 6.80 2.88
C ILE A 253 6.41 6.22 1.97
N LEU A 254 6.68 5.04 1.42
CA LEU A 254 5.80 4.32 0.48
C LEU A 254 5.01 3.21 1.16
N THR A 255 5.55 2.63 2.23
CA THR A 255 4.97 1.48 2.93
C THR A 255 5.44 1.41 4.39
N VAL A 256 4.58 0.84 5.26
CA VAL A 256 4.78 0.66 6.69
C VAL A 256 4.13 -0.68 7.08
N TYR A 257 4.82 -1.48 7.88
CA TYR A 257 4.27 -2.72 8.45
C TYR A 257 4.72 -2.84 9.91
N VAL A 258 3.81 -3.22 10.80
CA VAL A 258 4.11 -3.51 12.21
C VAL A 258 4.03 -5.00 12.42
N GLY A 259 5.08 -5.61 12.98
CA GLY A 259 5.13 -7.04 13.28
C GLY A 259 4.13 -7.44 14.35
N GLU A 260 3.76 -8.73 14.40
CA GLU A 260 2.66 -9.24 15.25
C GLU A 260 2.87 -9.01 16.75
N ALA A 261 4.13 -8.99 17.21
CA ALA A 261 4.48 -8.65 18.60
C ALA A 261 4.26 -7.16 18.95
N GLY A 262 4.14 -6.28 17.97
CA GLY A 262 3.98 -4.82 18.15
C GLY A 262 5.29 -4.05 18.40
N ASP A 263 6.42 -4.72 18.61
CA ASP A 263 7.70 -4.07 18.95
C ASP A 263 8.59 -3.75 17.74
N LEU A 264 8.44 -4.46 16.61
CA LEU A 264 9.22 -4.25 15.38
C LEU A 264 8.37 -3.57 14.31
N VAL A 265 8.90 -2.53 13.69
CA VAL A 265 8.29 -1.85 12.54
C VAL A 265 9.23 -1.91 11.35
N ALA A 266 8.71 -2.29 10.18
CA ALA A 266 9.41 -2.24 8.91
C ALA A 266 8.82 -1.12 8.03
N THR A 267 9.68 -0.33 7.39
CA THR A 267 9.28 0.79 6.52
C THR A 267 10.04 0.74 5.21
N GLY A 268 9.40 1.18 4.13
CA GLY A 268 10.03 1.33 2.81
C GLY A 268 9.88 2.77 2.30
N GLY A 269 10.99 3.35 1.86
CA GLY A 269 11.05 4.74 1.40
C GLY A 269 11.44 4.86 -0.08
N SER A 270 11.10 5.99 -0.70
CA SER A 270 11.57 6.34 -2.06
C SER A 270 13.05 6.77 -2.11
N ASP A 271 13.83 6.34 -1.11
CA ASP A 271 15.29 6.43 -1.02
C ASP A 271 15.96 5.07 -1.26
N ASN A 272 15.20 4.10 -1.80
CA ASN A 272 15.61 2.72 -2.06
C ASN A 272 16.14 1.97 -0.82
N THR A 273 15.66 2.35 0.37
CA THR A 273 15.92 1.62 1.62
C THR A 273 14.66 0.99 2.20
N LEU A 274 14.81 -0.21 2.73
CA LEU A 274 13.98 -0.68 3.84
C LEU A 274 14.68 -0.30 5.15
N ARG A 275 13.88 -0.02 6.18
CA ARG A 275 14.39 0.21 7.53
C ARG A 275 13.60 -0.58 8.54
N LEU A 276 14.32 -1.12 9.52
CA LEU A 276 13.76 -1.79 10.68
C LEU A 276 13.90 -0.87 11.89
N TRP A 277 12.85 -0.77 12.69
CA TRP A 277 12.78 0.11 13.86
C TRP A 277 12.25 -0.65 15.08
N ASP A 278 12.91 -0.52 16.22
CA ASP A 278 12.38 -0.96 17.51
C ASP A 278 11.50 0.16 18.09
N LEU A 279 10.21 -0.13 18.25
CA LEU A 279 9.19 0.84 18.69
C LEU A 279 9.40 1.30 20.13
N ARG A 280 10.03 0.47 20.98
CA ARG A 280 10.23 0.76 22.42
C ARG A 280 11.28 1.82 22.65
N SER A 281 12.41 1.70 21.95
CA SER A 281 13.53 2.64 21.98
C SER A 281 13.37 3.79 20.98
N GLN A 282 12.45 3.65 20.02
CA GLN A 282 12.25 4.54 18.87
C GLN A 282 13.51 4.71 18.01
N ARG A 283 14.26 3.62 17.82
CA ARG A 283 15.53 3.63 17.06
C ARG A 283 15.44 2.77 15.82
N CYS A 284 16.09 3.24 14.75
CA CYS A 284 16.45 2.40 13.62
C CYS A 284 17.45 1.34 14.11
N ILE A 285 17.15 0.07 13.87
CA ILE A 285 18.01 -1.07 14.22
C ILE A 285 18.75 -1.62 13.00
N ASP A 286 18.21 -1.44 11.79
CA ASP A 286 18.83 -1.88 10.54
C ASP A 286 18.35 -1.04 9.35
N VAL A 287 19.22 -0.91 8.32
CA VAL A 287 18.98 -0.18 7.06
C VAL A 287 19.43 -1.07 5.90
N ILE A 288 18.46 -1.60 5.17
CA ILE A 288 18.68 -2.56 4.09
C ILE A 288 18.52 -1.83 2.75
N VAL A 289 19.59 -1.72 1.99
CA VAL A 289 19.56 -1.15 0.63
C VAL A 289 19.00 -2.19 -0.33
N VAL A 290 17.92 -1.88 -1.03
CA VAL A 290 17.18 -2.88 -1.85
C VAL A 290 17.46 -2.81 -3.35
N GLY A 291 18.40 -1.94 -3.76
CA GLY A 291 18.85 -1.78 -5.15
C GLY A 291 18.48 -0.41 -5.73
N GLU A 292 18.19 -0.39 -7.02
CA GLU A 292 17.85 0.85 -7.77
C GLU A 292 16.35 1.17 -7.81
N SER A 293 15.50 0.25 -7.32
CA SER A 293 14.05 0.43 -7.24
C SER A 293 13.59 0.67 -5.79
N SER A 294 12.49 1.41 -5.62
CA SER A 294 11.94 1.75 -4.31
C SER A 294 10.97 0.69 -3.79
N PRO A 295 11.00 0.36 -2.47
CA PRO A 295 10.09 -0.61 -1.86
C PRO A 295 8.67 -0.05 -1.76
N ALA A 296 7.84 -0.46 -2.71
CA ALA A 296 6.41 -0.15 -2.81
C ALA A 296 5.54 -0.86 -1.77
N SER A 297 6.00 -2.00 -1.24
CA SER A 297 5.31 -2.78 -0.21
C SER A 297 6.31 -3.50 0.71
N VAL A 298 5.97 -3.67 1.98
CA VAL A 298 6.77 -4.42 2.96
C VAL A 298 5.88 -5.29 3.85
N ALA A 299 6.40 -6.44 4.28
CA ALA A 299 5.79 -7.30 5.29
C ALA A 299 6.85 -8.00 6.15
N LEU A 300 6.51 -8.26 7.41
CA LEU A 300 7.26 -9.11 8.33
C LEU A 300 6.57 -10.47 8.45
N SER A 301 7.34 -11.55 8.58
CA SER A 301 6.83 -12.87 8.99
C SER A 301 6.40 -12.83 10.47
N GLY A 302 5.49 -13.70 10.93
CA GLY A 302 4.93 -13.61 12.29
C GLY A 302 5.96 -13.70 13.44
N GLN A 303 7.04 -14.47 13.25
CA GLN A 303 8.17 -14.57 14.20
C GLN A 303 9.21 -13.43 14.05
N ASN A 304 8.97 -12.43 13.18
CA ASN A 304 9.91 -11.39 12.78
C ASN A 304 11.27 -11.92 12.29
N SER A 305 11.34 -13.15 11.78
CA SER A 305 12.57 -13.77 11.26
C SER A 305 12.92 -13.25 9.87
N TYR A 306 11.91 -12.93 9.05
CA TYR A 306 12.07 -12.45 7.69
C TYR A 306 11.34 -11.12 7.47
N VAL A 307 11.96 -10.25 6.66
CA VAL A 307 11.28 -9.15 5.98
C VAL A 307 11.22 -9.45 4.48
N ALA A 308 10.04 -9.26 3.90
CA ALA A 308 9.84 -9.32 2.45
C ALA A 308 9.39 -7.95 1.95
N SER A 309 9.80 -7.57 0.74
CA SER A 309 9.37 -6.33 0.11
C SER A 309 9.15 -6.48 -1.39
N GLY A 310 8.17 -5.74 -1.89
CA GLY A 310 7.86 -5.61 -3.31
C GLY A 310 8.32 -4.24 -3.80
N GLN A 311 9.02 -4.22 -4.93
CA GLN A 311 9.66 -3.04 -5.51
C GLN A 311 8.82 -2.44 -6.65
N GLU A 312 9.04 -1.16 -6.98
CA GLU A 312 8.37 -0.47 -8.09
C GLU A 312 8.73 -1.05 -9.48
N ASP A 313 9.83 -1.79 -9.63
CA ASP A 313 10.19 -2.50 -10.86
C ASP A 313 9.57 -3.90 -10.99
N GLY A 314 8.86 -4.37 -9.96
CA GLY A 314 8.30 -5.73 -9.87
C GLY A 314 9.22 -6.78 -9.25
N SER A 315 10.40 -6.38 -8.77
CA SER A 315 11.28 -7.24 -8.00
C SER A 315 10.74 -7.49 -6.59
N ILE A 316 11.09 -8.64 -6.03
CA ILE A 316 10.84 -9.04 -4.64
C ILE A 316 12.20 -9.25 -3.96
N LEU A 317 12.36 -8.69 -2.77
CA LEU A 317 13.47 -8.96 -1.87
C LEU A 317 12.96 -9.77 -0.68
N LEU A 318 13.68 -10.83 -0.32
CA LEU A 318 13.50 -11.59 0.93
C LEU A 318 14.80 -11.55 1.73
N TYR A 319 14.72 -11.08 2.97
CA TYR A 319 15.87 -10.83 3.86
C TYR A 319 15.67 -11.50 5.22
N ASP A 320 16.72 -12.15 5.71
CA ASP A 320 16.79 -12.78 7.03
C ASP A 320 17.28 -11.76 8.07
N ILE A 321 16.38 -11.41 8.99
CA ILE A 321 16.61 -10.41 10.04
C ILE A 321 17.59 -10.93 11.08
N THR A 322 17.60 -12.25 11.34
CA THR A 322 18.47 -12.86 12.35
C THR A 322 19.90 -13.02 11.81
N ALA A 323 20.04 -13.43 10.55
CA ALA A 323 21.33 -13.59 9.89
C ALA A 323 21.90 -12.29 9.28
N GLY A 324 21.11 -11.21 9.25
CA GLY A 324 21.53 -9.91 8.72
C GLY A 324 21.87 -9.93 7.23
N ARG A 325 21.15 -10.71 6.42
CA ARG A 325 21.48 -10.91 5.00
C ARG A 325 20.26 -11.08 4.09
N THR A 326 20.40 -10.62 2.86
CA THR A 326 19.50 -10.99 1.76
C THR A 326 19.59 -12.49 1.50
N LEU A 327 18.43 -13.15 1.47
CA LEU A 327 18.31 -14.54 1.03
C LEU A 327 18.10 -14.61 -0.49
N HIS A 328 17.17 -13.82 -1.00
CA HIS A 328 16.83 -13.78 -2.43
C HIS A 328 16.45 -12.37 -2.88
N THR A 329 16.87 -12.02 -4.09
CA THR A 329 16.33 -10.90 -4.88
C THR A 329 15.89 -11.47 -6.22
N MET A 330 14.62 -11.33 -6.56
CA MET A 330 14.02 -12.01 -7.72
C MET A 330 13.04 -11.09 -8.46
N ARG A 331 13.05 -11.10 -9.79
CA ARG A 331 12.06 -10.36 -10.58
C ARG A 331 10.84 -11.23 -10.87
N LEU A 332 9.90 -11.20 -9.94
CA LEU A 332 8.64 -11.97 -10.00
C LEU A 332 7.62 -11.32 -10.96
N HIS A 333 7.56 -9.99 -10.96
CA HIS A 333 6.54 -9.22 -11.67
C HIS A 333 7.13 -8.36 -12.78
N LYS A 334 6.27 -8.00 -13.75
CA LYS A 334 6.66 -7.15 -14.88
C LYS A 334 6.58 -5.65 -14.57
N ASN A 335 5.72 -5.27 -13.62
CA ASN A 335 5.47 -3.92 -13.13
C ASN A 335 5.47 -3.91 -11.59
N ASP A 336 5.26 -2.74 -10.97
CA ASP A 336 5.28 -2.50 -9.52
C ASP A 336 4.60 -3.60 -8.69
N CYS A 337 5.33 -4.20 -7.75
CA CYS A 337 4.74 -5.07 -6.74
C CYS A 337 4.20 -4.23 -5.57
N ARG A 338 2.91 -3.89 -5.61
CA ARG A 338 2.27 -2.97 -4.64
C ARG A 338 1.81 -3.63 -3.35
N SER A 339 1.67 -4.95 -3.31
CA SER A 339 1.29 -5.69 -2.12
C SER A 339 2.18 -6.91 -1.91
N VAL A 340 2.86 -6.98 -0.76
CA VAL A 340 3.54 -8.19 -0.27
C VAL A 340 3.00 -8.50 1.13
N ARG A 341 2.62 -9.76 1.40
CA ARG A 341 2.11 -10.22 2.70
C ARG A 341 2.42 -11.71 2.92
N PHE A 342 3.06 -12.05 4.03
CA PHE A 342 3.09 -13.43 4.53
C PHE A 342 1.66 -13.87 4.91
N SER A 343 1.37 -15.16 4.75
CA SER A 343 0.18 -15.80 5.32
C SER A 343 0.25 -15.81 6.86
N PRO A 344 -0.87 -15.96 7.60
CA PRO A 344 -0.86 -15.97 9.07
C PRO A 344 0.03 -17.06 9.69
N ASP A 345 0.21 -18.19 9.01
CA ASP A 345 1.12 -19.27 9.41
C ASP A 345 2.59 -19.07 8.93
N SER A 346 2.84 -18.00 8.18
CA SER A 346 4.10 -17.67 7.49
C SER A 346 4.66 -18.75 6.56
N ASN A 347 3.83 -19.70 6.10
CA ASN A 347 4.23 -20.71 5.12
C ASN A 347 4.24 -20.16 3.68
N TYR A 348 3.34 -19.22 3.35
CA TYR A 348 3.26 -18.61 2.03
C TYR A 348 3.60 -17.12 2.06
N LEU A 349 4.20 -16.64 0.97
CA LEU A 349 4.32 -15.22 0.64
C LEU A 349 3.39 -14.90 -0.53
N MET A 350 2.46 -13.99 -0.31
CA MET A 350 1.61 -13.44 -1.35
C MET A 350 2.19 -12.15 -1.89
N THR A 351 2.19 -12.01 -3.21
CA THR A 351 2.55 -10.79 -3.93
C THR A 351 1.42 -10.38 -4.89
N ALA A 352 1.22 -9.08 -5.10
CA ALA A 352 0.25 -8.57 -6.06
C ALA A 352 0.77 -7.30 -6.75
N SER A 353 0.45 -7.17 -8.05
CA SER A 353 1.21 -6.32 -8.97
C SER A 353 0.38 -5.49 -9.94
N TYR A 354 1.01 -4.42 -10.42
CA TYR A 354 0.58 -3.62 -11.56
C TYR A 354 0.69 -4.34 -12.93
N ASP A 355 1.10 -5.60 -12.97
CA ASP A 355 0.91 -6.50 -14.13
C ASP A 355 -0.42 -7.28 -14.09
N ALA A 356 -1.31 -6.89 -13.17
CA ALA A 356 -2.64 -7.47 -12.90
C ALA A 356 -2.65 -8.86 -12.24
N SER A 357 -1.48 -9.46 -11.95
CA SER A 357 -1.40 -10.77 -11.28
C SER A 357 -1.36 -10.70 -9.74
N ILE A 358 -1.82 -11.78 -9.12
CA ILE A 358 -1.60 -12.13 -7.71
C ILE A 358 -0.89 -13.48 -7.71
N SER A 359 0.26 -13.55 -7.03
CA SER A 359 1.10 -14.76 -6.98
C SER A 359 1.34 -15.22 -5.55
N LEU A 360 1.51 -16.53 -5.38
CA LEU A 360 1.95 -17.16 -4.13
C LEU A 360 3.30 -17.88 -4.32
N MET A 361 4.10 -17.90 -3.25
CA MET A 361 5.36 -18.62 -3.12
C MET A 361 5.37 -19.35 -1.79
N HIS A 362 5.75 -20.63 -1.74
CA HIS A 362 5.81 -21.37 -0.47
C HIS A 362 7.20 -21.22 0.16
N ILE A 363 7.31 -20.32 1.14
CA ILE A 363 8.59 -19.88 1.72
C ILE A 363 9.44 -21.07 2.16
N ARG A 364 8.91 -22.01 2.93
CA ARG A 364 9.74 -23.08 3.53
C ARG A 364 10.26 -24.12 2.54
N ALA A 365 9.47 -24.50 1.53
CA ALA A 365 9.89 -25.53 0.57
C ALA A 365 10.62 -24.94 -0.65
N ASP A 366 10.27 -23.71 -1.05
CA ASP A 366 10.81 -23.09 -2.26
C ASP A 366 12.06 -22.23 -1.98
N LEU A 367 12.39 -21.96 -0.71
CA LEU A 367 13.58 -21.18 -0.31
C LEU A 367 14.91 -21.76 -0.82
N GLU A 368 15.01 -23.09 -0.91
CA GLU A 368 16.21 -23.81 -1.38
C GLU A 368 16.34 -23.79 -2.91
N TRP A 369 15.30 -23.38 -3.63
CA TRP A 369 15.30 -23.29 -5.09
C TRP A 369 15.86 -21.94 -5.56
N ASN A 370 16.51 -21.96 -6.71
CA ASN A 370 17.03 -20.75 -7.34
C ASN A 370 16.66 -20.69 -8.83
N PRO A 371 15.72 -19.82 -9.25
CA PRO A 371 14.88 -18.97 -8.39
C PRO A 371 13.81 -19.77 -7.61
N PRO A 372 13.32 -19.25 -6.47
CA PRO A 372 12.19 -19.84 -5.77
C PRO A 372 10.94 -19.94 -6.63
N ARG A 373 10.22 -21.06 -6.48
CA ARG A 373 8.99 -21.34 -7.21
C ARG A 373 7.88 -20.37 -6.79
N HIS A 374 7.06 -20.01 -7.75
CA HIS A 374 5.93 -19.12 -7.55
C HIS A 374 4.83 -19.46 -8.53
N TYR A 375 3.59 -19.15 -8.15
CA TYR A 375 2.40 -19.51 -8.90
C TYR A 375 1.49 -18.31 -9.00
N SER A 376 1.03 -17.95 -10.21
CA SER A 376 0.01 -16.92 -10.42
C SER A 376 -1.36 -17.53 -10.11
N VAL A 377 -1.94 -17.17 -8.96
CA VAL A 377 -3.11 -17.84 -8.38
C VAL A 377 -4.44 -17.15 -8.67
N ALA A 378 -4.40 -15.86 -8.97
CA ALA A 378 -5.56 -15.02 -9.34
C ALA A 378 -5.10 -13.83 -10.20
N GLN A 379 -6.04 -13.22 -10.94
CA GLN A 379 -5.74 -12.10 -11.82
C GLN A 379 -6.92 -11.11 -11.91
N HIS A 380 -6.60 -9.83 -12.01
CA HIS A 380 -7.55 -8.75 -12.32
C HIS A 380 -7.51 -8.37 -13.81
N VAL A 381 -8.42 -7.48 -14.22
CA VAL A 381 -8.43 -6.93 -15.61
C VAL A 381 -7.39 -5.80 -15.77
N ASP A 382 -7.00 -5.17 -14.67
CA ASP A 382 -6.02 -4.09 -14.59
C ASP A 382 -5.20 -4.26 -13.29
N LYS A 383 -4.27 -3.34 -13.05
CA LYS A 383 -3.35 -3.25 -11.91
C LYS A 383 -3.97 -3.63 -10.56
N VAL A 384 -3.45 -4.68 -9.90
CA VAL A 384 -3.75 -4.98 -8.50
C VAL A 384 -3.00 -4.02 -7.59
N ILE A 385 -3.69 -3.44 -6.61
CA ILE A 385 -3.15 -2.36 -5.77
C ILE A 385 -2.86 -2.84 -4.34
N GLN A 386 -3.81 -3.56 -3.72
CA GLN A 386 -3.60 -4.24 -2.45
C GLN A 386 -4.17 -5.65 -2.52
N CYS A 387 -3.54 -6.57 -1.78
CA CYS A 387 -4.15 -7.84 -1.43
C CYS A 387 -3.91 -8.14 0.07
N ARG A 388 -4.86 -8.83 0.69
CA ARG A 388 -4.89 -9.15 2.12
C ARG A 388 -5.37 -10.59 2.32
N TRP A 389 -4.67 -11.32 3.18
CA TRP A 389 -5.13 -12.59 3.74
C TRP A 389 -6.32 -12.35 4.68
N HIS A 390 -7.31 -13.23 4.64
CA HIS A 390 -8.30 -13.32 5.70
C HIS A 390 -7.64 -13.87 6.98
N PRO A 391 -7.99 -13.36 8.18
CA PRO A 391 -7.29 -13.73 9.41
C PRO A 391 -7.47 -15.21 9.82
N HIS A 392 -8.58 -15.86 9.44
CA HIS A 392 -8.98 -17.17 9.99
C HIS A 392 -9.34 -18.24 8.94
N GLU A 393 -9.33 -17.92 7.64
CA GLU A 393 -9.81 -18.82 6.57
C GLU A 393 -8.94 -18.68 5.32
N ASN A 394 -9.01 -19.67 4.43
CA ASN A 394 -8.32 -19.69 3.14
C ASN A 394 -8.98 -18.74 2.11
N LEU A 395 -9.10 -17.46 2.45
CA LEU A 395 -9.67 -16.40 1.63
C LEU A 395 -8.66 -15.26 1.40
N LEU A 396 -8.76 -14.65 0.23
CA LEU A 396 -8.02 -13.43 -0.13
C LEU A 396 -8.99 -12.30 -0.46
N LEU A 397 -8.62 -11.06 -0.15
CA LEU A 397 -9.33 -9.86 -0.59
C LEU A 397 -8.36 -8.95 -1.34
N SER A 398 -8.70 -8.58 -2.57
CA SER A 398 -7.91 -7.71 -3.45
C SER A 398 -8.63 -6.41 -3.80
N SER A 399 -7.85 -5.41 -4.23
CA SER A 399 -8.31 -4.15 -4.83
C SER A 399 -7.59 -3.89 -6.16
N SER A 400 -8.28 -3.28 -7.13
CA SER A 400 -7.74 -3.06 -8.48
C SER A 400 -8.12 -1.73 -9.12
N ALA A 401 -7.27 -1.29 -10.05
CA ALA A 401 -7.50 -0.16 -10.93
C ALA A 401 -8.69 -0.35 -11.89
N ASP A 402 -9.08 -1.61 -12.16
CA ASP A 402 -10.27 -1.96 -12.97
C ASP A 402 -11.60 -1.52 -12.32
N ARG A 403 -11.52 -1.00 -11.08
CA ARG A 403 -12.59 -0.52 -10.18
C ARG A 403 -13.27 -1.61 -9.37
N THR A 404 -12.70 -2.81 -9.32
CA THR A 404 -13.22 -3.90 -8.51
C THR A 404 -12.45 -4.12 -7.21
N SER A 405 -13.16 -4.64 -6.22
CA SER A 405 -12.59 -5.44 -5.13
C SER A 405 -13.18 -6.84 -5.22
N ILE A 406 -12.35 -7.87 -5.06
CA ILE A 406 -12.77 -9.27 -5.18
C ILE A 406 -12.35 -10.02 -3.92
N LEU A 407 -13.29 -10.78 -3.36
CA LEU A 407 -13.07 -11.80 -2.36
C LEU A 407 -12.92 -13.14 -3.07
N TRP A 408 -11.78 -13.80 -2.88
CA TRP A 408 -11.43 -15.06 -3.50
C TRP A 408 -11.40 -16.16 -2.44
N LYS A 409 -11.87 -17.37 -2.80
CA LYS A 409 -11.68 -18.58 -2.00
C LYS A 409 -10.59 -19.44 -2.62
N GLY A 410 -9.61 -19.85 -1.83
CA GLY A 410 -8.61 -20.83 -2.23
C GLY A 410 -9.23 -22.22 -2.42
N SER A 411 -8.72 -22.98 -3.38
CA SER A 411 -9.00 -24.41 -3.47
C SER A 411 -8.63 -25.12 -2.17
N ASP A 412 -9.53 -25.92 -1.63
CA ASP A 412 -9.22 -26.86 -0.56
C ASP A 412 -8.24 -27.90 -1.14
N LEU A 413 -7.05 -28.08 -0.52
CA LEU A 413 -5.96 -28.96 -0.96
C LEU A 413 -6.14 -30.40 -0.45
#